data_AF-A0A821SD69-F1
#
_entry.id   AF-A0A821SD69-F1
#
_cell.length_a   1.000
_cell.length_b   1.000
_cell.length_c   1.000
_cell.angle_alpha   90.00
_cell.angle_beta   90.00
_cell.angle_gamma   90.00
#
_symmetry.space_group_name_H-M   'P 1'
#
loop_
_entity.id
_entity.type
_entity.pdbx_description
1 polymer ?
#
loop_
_entity_poly.entity_id
_entity_poly.type
_entity_poly.pdbx_seq_one_letter_code
_entity_poly.pdbx_strand_id
1 'polypeptide(L)'
;KLTEQIGLIYHNASVVNLQVPYKVLKQPNVVGTLNCLKFAVKSNARLIYTSSTAALPASVHFKEDSNGWITLTSNDMNLKDGYGQSKAVAEQILHTASMLG
;
A
#
# COMPACT_ATOMS: atom_id res chain seq x y z
N LYS A 1 -21.35 -9.73 14.19
CA LYS A 1 -20.29 -10.13 13.23
C LYS A 1 -19.11 -9.16 13.37
N LEU A 2 -17.88 -9.54 12.98
CA LEU A 2 -16.71 -8.66 13.14
C LEU A 2 -16.88 -7.28 12.46
N THR A 3 -17.59 -7.26 11.32
CA THR A 3 -17.91 -6.03 10.56
C THR A 3 -18.80 -5.04 11.32
N GLU A 4 -19.48 -5.46 12.39
CA GLU A 4 -20.37 -4.60 13.19
C GLU A 4 -19.70 -4.07 14.46
N GLN A 5 -18.48 -4.54 14.75
CA GLN A 5 -17.81 -4.32 16.05
C GLN A 5 -16.48 -3.58 15.93
N ILE A 6 -15.89 -3.51 14.73
CA ILE A 6 -14.59 -2.88 14.52
C ILE A 6 -14.79 -1.47 13.95
N GLY A 7 -14.22 -0.48 14.64
CA GLY A 7 -14.10 0.90 14.13
C GLY A 7 -12.69 1.28 13.65
N LEU A 8 -11.68 0.43 13.87
CA LEU A 8 -10.28 0.71 13.53
C LEU A 8 -9.50 -0.57 13.20
N ILE A 9 -8.73 -0.52 12.12
CA ILE A 9 -7.89 -1.62 11.63
C ILE A 9 -6.46 -1.11 11.48
N TYR A 10 -5.51 -1.80 12.10
CA TYR A 10 -4.08 -1.62 11.87
C TYR A 10 -3.58 -2.75 10.96
N HIS A 11 -3.31 -2.43 9.70
CA HIS A 11 -2.80 -3.39 8.71
C HIS A 11 -1.28 -3.29 8.61
N ASN A 12 -0.59 -4.08 9.43
CA ASN A 12 0.86 -4.23 9.42
C ASN A 12 1.34 -5.54 8.77
N ALA A 13 0.42 -6.42 8.37
CA ALA A 13 0.76 -7.73 7.82
C ALA A 13 1.39 -7.59 6.43
N SER A 14 2.59 -8.14 6.27
CA SER A 14 3.31 -8.16 5.00
C SER A 14 4.31 -9.31 4.96
N VAL A 15 4.46 -9.94 3.80
CA VAL A 15 5.63 -10.78 3.50
C VAL A 15 6.77 -9.86 3.10
N VAL A 16 7.75 -9.73 3.99
CA VAL A 16 8.95 -8.89 3.79
C VAL A 16 10.08 -9.77 3.24
N ASN A 17 10.23 -9.77 1.92
CA ASN A 17 11.29 -10.51 1.24
C ASN A 17 11.82 -9.70 0.04
N LEU A 18 13.07 -9.26 0.13
CA LEU A 18 13.71 -8.39 -0.87
C LEU A 18 14.23 -9.14 -2.11
N GLN A 19 14.21 -10.47 -2.11
CA GLN A 19 14.71 -11.30 -3.21
C GLN A 19 13.58 -11.85 -4.09
N VAL A 20 12.37 -11.98 -3.53
CA VAL A 20 11.22 -12.55 -4.22
C VAL A 20 10.59 -11.52 -5.16
N PRO A 21 10.25 -11.91 -6.42
CA PRO A 21 9.67 -10.97 -7.37
C PRO A 21 8.26 -10.53 -6.95
N TYR A 22 7.87 -9.33 -7.39
CA TYR A 22 6.55 -8.76 -7.11
C TYR A 22 5.38 -9.68 -7.45
N LYS A 23 5.48 -10.47 -8.53
CA LYS A 23 4.42 -11.43 -8.91
C LYS A 23 4.01 -12.36 -7.77
N VAL A 24 4.97 -12.78 -6.94
CA VAL A 24 4.71 -13.65 -5.78
C VAL A 24 4.20 -12.82 -4.58
N LEU A 25 4.79 -11.64 -4.36
CA LEU A 25 4.44 -10.76 -3.22
C LEU A 25 3.12 -10.00 -3.42
N LYS A 26 2.61 -9.90 -4.64
CA LYS A 26 1.34 -9.24 -4.97
C LYS A 26 0.17 -9.83 -4.18
N GLN A 27 0.11 -11.17 -4.09
CA GLN A 27 -0.99 -11.84 -3.40
C GLN A 27 -1.04 -11.47 -1.90
N PRO A 28 0.02 -11.68 -1.10
CA PRO A 28 -0.02 -11.34 0.31
C PRO A 28 -0.06 -9.84 0.57
N ASN A 29 0.73 -9.04 -0.15
CA ASN A 29 0.94 -7.62 0.21
C ASN A 29 -0.07 -6.68 -0.44
N VAL A 30 -0.45 -6.91 -1.70
CA VAL A 30 -1.37 -6.02 -2.42
C VAL A 30 -2.82 -6.49 -2.29
N VAL A 31 -3.10 -7.75 -2.63
CA VAL A 31 -4.46 -8.30 -2.55
C VAL A 31 -4.92 -8.39 -1.10
N GLY A 32 -4.02 -8.74 -0.17
CA GLY A 32 -4.29 -8.64 1.27
C GLY A 32 -4.72 -7.24 1.71
N THR A 33 -3.99 -6.21 1.27
CA THR A 33 -4.34 -4.80 1.57
C THR A 33 -5.69 -4.41 0.96
N LEU A 34 -5.97 -4.81 -0.28
CA LEU A 34 -7.28 -4.56 -0.90
C LEU A 34 -8.42 -5.23 -0.13
N ASN A 35 -8.21 -6.44 0.39
CA ASN A 35 -9.21 -7.13 1.20
C ASN A 35 -9.42 -6.44 2.55
N CYS A 36 -8.35 -5.96 3.21
CA CYS A 36 -8.44 -5.15 4.43
C CYS A 36 -9.19 -3.84 4.18
N LEU A 37 -8.94 -3.16 3.05
CA LEU A 37 -9.68 -1.96 2.65
C LEU A 37 -11.17 -2.26 2.45
N LYS A 38 -11.51 -3.33 1.70
CA LYS A 38 -12.91 -3.75 1.52
C LYS A 38 -13.60 -4.06 2.85
N PHE A 39 -12.88 -4.72 3.76
CA PHE A 39 -13.37 -5.01 5.10
C PHE A 39 -13.58 -3.72 5.91
N ALA A 40 -12.66 -2.75 5.82
CA ALA A 40 -12.77 -1.45 6.48
C ALA A 40 -14.01 -0.67 6.01
N VAL A 41 -14.20 -0.58 4.69
CA VAL A 41 -15.38 0.06 4.07
C VAL A 41 -16.67 -0.62 4.54
N LYS A 42 -16.72 -1.96 4.49
CA LYS A 42 -17.89 -2.73 4.94
C LYS A 42 -18.19 -2.53 6.44
N SER A 43 -17.17 -2.26 7.24
CA SER A 43 -17.29 -2.10 8.69
C SER A 43 -17.45 -0.64 9.11
N ASN A 44 -17.43 0.31 8.17
CA ASN A 44 -17.30 1.74 8.45
C ASN A 44 -16.13 2.05 9.42
N ALA A 45 -15.01 1.34 9.22
CA ALA A 45 -13.85 1.40 10.09
C ALA A 45 -12.73 2.22 9.46
N ARG A 46 -11.93 2.90 10.29
CA ARG A 46 -10.69 3.54 9.85
C ARG A 46 -9.61 2.48 9.59
N LEU A 47 -8.88 2.62 8.49
CA LEU A 47 -7.74 1.77 8.15
C LEU A 47 -6.43 2.54 8.29
N ILE A 48 -5.52 2.03 9.12
CA ILE A 48 -4.15 2.52 9.27
C ILE A 48 -3.22 1.47 8.68
N TYR A 49 -2.42 1.85 7.70
CA TYR A 49 -1.53 0.95 6.98
C TYR A 49 -0.07 1.23 7.33
N THR A 50 0.67 0.19 7.70
CA THR A 50 2.12 0.30 7.89
C THR A 50 2.80 0.08 6.54
N SER A 51 3.44 1.11 6.00
CA SER A 51 4.22 0.97 4.78
C SER A 51 5.72 0.77 5.05
N SER A 52 6.58 1.10 4.08
CA SER A 52 8.03 0.97 4.16
C SER A 52 8.69 2.05 3.31
N THR A 53 9.86 2.52 3.72
CA THR A 53 10.72 3.39 2.90
C THR A 53 11.07 2.78 1.54
N ALA A 54 10.99 1.46 1.37
CA ALA A 54 11.14 0.79 0.07
C ALA A 54 10.08 1.20 -0.98
N ALA A 55 8.95 1.77 -0.54
CA ALA A 55 7.95 2.34 -1.45
C ALA A 55 8.41 3.66 -2.09
N LEU A 56 9.29 4.42 -1.44
CA LEU A 56 9.81 5.70 -1.95
C LEU A 56 10.70 5.51 -3.17
N PRO A 57 10.69 6.43 -4.15
CA PRO A 57 11.56 6.32 -5.33
C PRO A 57 13.03 6.21 -4.92
N ALA A 58 13.82 5.50 -5.72
CA ALA A 58 15.26 5.36 -5.46
C ALA A 58 16.04 6.66 -5.74
N SER A 59 15.48 7.55 -6.56
CA SER A 59 16.04 8.86 -6.87
C SER A 59 15.96 9.80 -5.67
N VAL A 60 17.01 10.60 -5.45
CA VAL A 60 17.03 11.72 -4.49
C VAL A 60 16.23 12.93 -4.98
N HIS A 61 15.89 12.96 -6.28
CA HIS A 61 15.07 13.99 -6.89
C HIS A 61 13.73 13.38 -7.32
N PHE A 62 12.68 13.71 -6.59
CA PHE A 62 11.30 13.35 -6.90
C PHE A 62 10.41 14.58 -6.74
N LYS A 63 9.26 14.56 -7.41
CA LYS A 63 8.24 15.60 -7.29
C LYS A 63 7.11 15.06 -6.42
N GLU A 64 6.67 15.88 -5.48
CA GLU A 64 5.47 15.66 -4.69
C GLU A 64 4.38 16.66 -5.10
N ASP A 65 3.13 16.29 -4.87
CA ASP A 65 2.00 17.20 -5.04
C ASP A 65 1.83 18.13 -3.81
N SER A 66 0.79 18.96 -3.80
CA SER A 66 0.51 19.89 -2.69
C SER A 66 0.24 19.20 -1.35
N ASN A 67 -0.05 17.91 -1.35
CA ASN A 67 -0.32 17.10 -0.17
C ASN A 67 0.89 16.25 0.24
N GLY A 68 2.04 16.42 -0.43
CA GLY A 68 3.23 15.61 -0.22
C GLY A 68 3.15 14.20 -0.81
N TRP A 69 2.20 13.93 -1.72
CA TRP A 69 2.10 12.63 -2.38
C TRP A 69 3.07 12.52 -3.55
N ILE A 70 3.82 11.42 -3.59
CA ILE A 70 4.79 11.14 -4.67
C ILE A 70 4.16 10.15 -5.65
N THR A 71 3.97 10.57 -6.89
CA THR A 71 3.53 9.67 -7.96
C THR A 71 4.72 8.99 -8.59
N LEU A 72 4.82 7.67 -8.42
CA LEU A 72 5.87 6.87 -9.03
C LEU A 72 5.61 6.63 -10.52
N THR A 73 6.64 6.82 -11.33
CA THR A 73 6.60 6.44 -12.74
C THR A 73 6.82 4.92 -12.91
N SER A 74 6.58 4.41 -14.12
CA SER A 74 6.93 3.01 -14.43
C SER A 74 8.43 2.73 -14.27
N ASN A 75 9.29 3.72 -14.53
CA ASN A 75 10.72 3.58 -14.32
C ASN A 75 11.07 3.49 -12.83
N ASP A 76 10.45 4.32 -11.98
CA ASP A 76 10.66 4.25 -10.53
C ASP A 76 10.23 2.89 -9.98
N MET A 77 9.14 2.33 -10.51
CA MET A 77 8.68 0.98 -10.16
C MET A 77 9.67 -0.10 -10.61
N ASN A 78 10.24 0.02 -11.81
CA ASN A 78 11.21 -0.95 -12.35
C ASN A 78 12.55 -0.96 -11.59
N LEU A 79 12.90 0.14 -10.93
CA LEU A 79 14.12 0.24 -10.11
C LEU A 79 13.98 -0.40 -8.71
N LYS A 80 12.77 -0.81 -8.33
CA LYS A 80 12.49 -1.42 -7.03
C LYS A 80 12.60 -2.94 -7.07
N ASP A 81 12.94 -3.53 -5.93
CA ASP A 81 12.73 -4.95 -5.70
C ASP A 81 11.22 -5.29 -5.60
N GLY A 82 10.90 -6.59 -5.56
CA GLY A 82 9.52 -7.03 -5.53
C GLY A 82 8.74 -6.57 -4.30
N TYR A 83 9.42 -6.40 -3.17
CA TYR A 83 8.81 -5.95 -1.93
C TYR A 83 8.47 -4.46 -2.00
N GLY A 84 9.41 -3.61 -2.40
CA GLY A 84 9.21 -2.18 -2.63
C GLY A 84 8.09 -1.91 -3.63
N GLN A 85 8.04 -2.66 -4.73
CA GLN A 85 6.92 -2.61 -5.69
C GLN A 85 5.59 -2.92 -5.00
N SER A 86 5.54 -3.98 -4.17
CA SER A 86 4.30 -4.37 -3.47
C SER A 86 3.81 -3.31 -2.47
N LYS A 87 4.72 -2.63 -1.77
CA LYS A 87 4.38 -1.56 -0.82
C LYS A 87 3.89 -0.31 -1.55
N ALA A 88 4.57 0.10 -2.62
CA ALA A 88 4.17 1.22 -3.46
C ALA A 88 2.78 1.03 -4.10
N VAL A 89 2.48 -0.16 -4.61
CA VAL A 89 1.15 -0.45 -5.18
C VAL A 89 0.06 -0.42 -4.11
N ALA A 90 0.32 -0.98 -2.93
CA ALA A 90 -0.62 -0.95 -1.82
C ALA A 90 -0.88 0.49 -1.34
N GLU A 91 0.15 1.32 -1.24
CA GLU A 91 0.02 2.76 -0.95
C GLU A 91 -0.86 3.47 -1.97
N GLN A 92 -0.61 3.28 -3.28
CA GLN A 92 -1.40 3.91 -4.33
C GLN A 92 -2.88 3.52 -4.27
N ILE A 93 -3.19 2.25 -4.00
CA ILE A 93 -4.58 1.78 -3.84
C ILE A 93 -5.26 2.49 -2.67
N LEU A 94 -4.58 2.58 -1.52
CA LEU A 94 -5.13 3.20 -0.31
C LEU A 94 -5.29 4.71 -0.47
N HIS A 95 -4.32 5.37 -1.11
CA HIS A 95 -4.40 6.79 -1.42
C HIS A 95 -5.59 7.08 -2.35
N THR A 96 -5.73 6.34 -3.45
CA THR A 96 -6.89 6.49 -4.34
C THR A 96 -8.21 6.26 -3.60
N ALA A 97 -8.29 5.26 -2.71
CA ALA A 97 -9.48 5.03 -1.90
C ALA A 97 -9.78 6.19 -0.93
N SER A 98 -8.75 6.75 -0.28
CA SER A 98 -8.92 7.88 0.64
C SER A 98 -9.46 9.15 -0.02
N MET A 99 -9.24 9.31 -1.33
CA MET A 99 -9.76 10.43 -2.12
C MET A 99 -11.25 10.27 -2.49
N LEU A 100 -11.88 9.12 -2.23
CA LEU A 100 -13.29 8.85 -2.55
C LEU A 100 -14.25 9.14 -1.39
N GLY A 101 -13.75 9.45 -0.20
CA GLY A 101 -14.53 9.55 1.04
C GLY A 101 -14.78 8.20 1.72
#